data_AF-A0A520HUS3-F1
#
_entry.id   AF-A0A520HUS3-F1
#
_cell.length_a   1.000
_cell.length_b   1.000
_cell.length_c   1.000
_cell.angle_alpha   90.00
_cell.angle_beta   90.00
_cell.angle_gamma   90.00
#
_symmetry.space_group_name_H-M   'P 1'
#
loop_
_entity.id
_entity.type
_entity.pdbx_description
1 polymer ?
#
loop_
_entity_poly.entity_id
_entity_poly.type
_entity_poly.pdbx_seq_one_letter_code
_entity_poly.pdbx_strand_id
1 'polypeptide(L)'
;NVKADVNLVMRDGTIQQVGRYPNIDAANGGYITYTAATSSSVTGAGLALPTNWTGAEIAIRINRWDIVRQKVTAHSGTTVNFTTNPEVPRVNYGCFFQRDPRTLDKDGEWWYDATNQKLRMYFSGNNPAAFSSLQIATVDTLFLNQYGNISVTNIAFNGSGKKAVWNHGGTNVLIKDVDVNNSGAEAITGWFATNVTIDGCSVENSLGSGIRVWNTSVGPKNLIVKNCTVNKTCLIAGMETTNVMNGGVGILCKGGSNVRVFNNTIKNSGYNGIEWQGDTARVYNNLVENFCSVRDDGAGIYTVETGNNSAIPQRYDRKVTSNIVINGIGARFGTPINTKTNHTARLRQAKQLLTKPKSEFMQANFYSVKTRLNIVAAGL
;
A
#
# COMPACT_ATOMS: atom_id res chain seq x y z
N ASN A 1 6.22 12.93 23.83
CA ASN A 1 7.00 12.03 22.95
C ASN A 1 6.28 11.58 21.69
N VAL A 2 5.03 11.98 21.42
CA VAL A 2 4.38 11.71 20.13
C VAL A 2 4.91 12.67 19.06
N LYS A 3 5.28 12.13 17.90
CA LYS A 3 5.78 12.93 16.76
C LYS A 3 4.62 13.61 16.02
N ALA A 4 4.88 14.76 15.41
CA ALA A 4 3.88 15.53 14.67
C ALA A 4 3.29 14.74 13.48
N ASP A 5 4.06 13.83 12.90
CA ASP A 5 3.68 12.98 11.76
C ASP A 5 3.17 11.59 12.18
N VAL A 6 2.74 11.43 13.43
CA VAL A 6 2.15 10.18 13.92
C VAL A 6 1.02 9.70 12.99
N ASN A 7 1.04 8.40 12.72
CA ASN A 7 0.11 7.79 11.77
C ASN A 7 -0.67 6.60 12.35
N LEU A 8 -0.41 6.24 13.61
CA LEU A 8 -1.02 5.07 14.24
C LEU A 8 -1.68 5.47 15.56
N VAL A 9 -3.02 5.36 15.57
CA VAL A 9 -3.86 5.39 16.76
C VAL A 9 -4.75 4.17 16.71
N MET A 10 -4.89 3.51 17.87
CA MET A 10 -5.71 2.31 18.02
C MET A 10 -6.70 2.50 19.16
N ARG A 11 -7.88 1.91 18.98
CA ARG A 11 -8.91 1.78 20.00
C ARG A 11 -9.27 0.30 20.08
N ASP A 12 -9.13 -0.28 21.27
CA ASP A 12 -9.34 -1.72 21.50
C ASP A 12 -8.58 -2.60 20.49
N GLY A 13 -7.30 -2.26 20.27
CA GLY A 13 -6.42 -2.97 19.33
C GLY A 13 -6.72 -2.75 17.84
N THR A 14 -7.74 -1.96 17.49
CA THR A 14 -8.11 -1.68 16.09
C THR A 14 -7.59 -0.32 15.63
N ILE A 15 -6.89 -0.28 14.50
CA ILE A 15 -6.42 0.97 13.88
C ILE A 15 -7.62 1.87 13.53
N GLN A 16 -7.55 3.13 13.97
CA GLN A 16 -8.59 4.12 13.70
C GLN A 16 -8.22 5.01 12.50
N GLN A 17 -9.23 5.38 11.71
CA GLN A 17 -9.12 6.33 10.59
C GLN A 17 -8.78 7.73 11.14
N VAL A 18 -7.79 8.39 10.55
CA VAL A 18 -7.54 9.81 10.81
C VAL A 18 -8.72 10.61 10.24
N GLY A 19 -9.17 11.63 10.97
CA GLY A 19 -10.33 12.43 10.59
C GLY A 19 -10.23 12.87 9.13
N ARG A 20 -11.32 12.69 8.38
CA ARG A 20 -11.36 13.04 6.95
C ARG A 20 -12.69 13.65 6.53
N TYR A 21 -12.63 14.56 5.57
CA TYR A 21 -13.79 15.11 4.90
C TYR A 21 -13.64 15.06 3.37
N PRO A 22 -14.63 14.55 2.63
CA PRO A 22 -15.80 13.84 3.14
C PRO A 22 -15.43 12.49 3.80
N ASN A 23 -16.33 12.00 4.64
CA ASN A 23 -16.23 10.68 5.25
C ASN A 23 -16.23 9.56 4.21
N ILE A 24 -15.64 8.41 4.57
CA ILE A 24 -15.48 7.26 3.67
C ILE A 24 -16.82 6.67 3.19
N ASP A 25 -17.89 6.85 3.97
CA ASP A 25 -19.26 6.41 3.66
C ASP A 25 -20.04 7.42 2.80
N ALA A 26 -19.49 8.61 2.55
CA ALA A 26 -20.09 9.58 1.65
C ALA A 26 -20.01 9.10 0.17
N ALA A 27 -20.79 9.77 -0.69
CA ALA A 27 -20.81 9.47 -2.11
C ALA A 27 -19.39 9.43 -2.71
N ASN A 28 -19.20 8.55 -3.70
CA ASN A 28 -17.89 8.32 -4.34
C ASN A 28 -16.78 7.94 -3.34
N GLY A 29 -17.09 7.21 -2.25
CA GLY A 29 -16.11 6.78 -1.25
C GLY A 29 -15.47 7.94 -0.49
N GLY A 30 -16.20 9.04 -0.34
CA GLY A 30 -15.72 10.26 0.27
C GLY A 30 -14.72 11.06 -0.57
N TYR A 31 -14.71 10.89 -1.90
CA TYR A 31 -13.86 11.67 -2.80
C TYR A 31 -14.64 12.80 -3.49
N ILE A 32 -14.15 14.03 -3.37
CA ILE A 32 -14.60 15.20 -4.12
C ILE A 32 -13.91 15.20 -5.48
N THR A 33 -14.68 15.24 -6.55
CA THR A 33 -14.14 15.24 -7.92
C THR A 33 -13.72 16.65 -8.34
N TYR A 34 -12.55 16.79 -8.94
CA TYR A 34 -12.05 18.04 -9.54
C TYR A 34 -11.96 17.95 -11.06
N THR A 35 -12.14 19.07 -11.75
CA THR A 35 -12.24 19.15 -13.22
C THR A 35 -11.04 19.84 -13.87
N ALA A 36 -10.22 20.54 -13.09
CA ALA A 36 -8.93 21.10 -13.54
C ALA A 36 -7.87 20.93 -12.46
N ALA A 37 -6.60 20.87 -12.86
CA ALA A 37 -5.48 20.71 -11.95
C ALA A 37 -4.19 21.32 -12.52
N THR A 38 -3.33 21.80 -11.63
CA THR A 38 -1.91 22.10 -11.87
C THR A 38 -1.06 21.28 -10.89
N SER A 39 0.27 21.40 -10.93
CA SER A 39 1.12 20.76 -9.92
C SER A 39 0.89 21.28 -8.50
N SER A 40 0.20 22.41 -8.31
CA SER A 40 -0.03 23.05 -7.00
C SER A 40 -1.48 23.44 -6.73
N SER A 41 -2.42 23.03 -7.58
CA SER A 41 -3.84 23.33 -7.37
C SER A 41 -4.78 22.29 -7.99
N VAL A 42 -5.98 22.18 -7.44
CA VAL A 42 -7.13 21.52 -8.06
C VAL A 42 -8.34 22.44 -8.02
N THR A 43 -9.14 22.40 -9.07
CA THR A 43 -10.35 23.22 -9.20
C THR A 43 -11.53 22.36 -9.64
N GLY A 44 -12.69 22.58 -9.04
CA GLY A 44 -13.93 21.90 -9.43
C GLY A 44 -15.14 22.39 -8.63
N ALA A 45 -16.33 22.27 -9.21
CA ALA A 45 -17.57 22.73 -8.56
C ALA A 45 -17.82 22.06 -7.19
N GLY A 46 -17.43 20.78 -7.04
CA GLY A 46 -17.54 20.07 -5.76
C GLY A 46 -16.63 20.60 -4.64
N LEU A 47 -15.68 21.47 -4.97
CA LEU A 47 -14.81 22.16 -4.01
C LEU A 47 -15.38 23.50 -3.54
N ALA A 48 -16.52 23.96 -4.06
CA ALA A 48 -17.26 25.09 -3.48
C ALA A 48 -17.89 24.69 -2.13
N LEU A 49 -17.05 24.59 -1.10
CA LEU A 49 -17.43 24.14 0.23
C LEU A 49 -17.59 25.34 1.18
N PRO A 50 -18.51 25.27 2.16
CA PRO A 50 -18.61 26.29 3.20
C PRO A 50 -17.34 26.35 4.07
N THR A 51 -16.66 25.21 4.24
CA THR A 51 -15.42 25.11 5.00
C THR A 51 -14.22 25.49 4.14
N ASN A 52 -13.52 26.55 4.52
CA ASN A 52 -12.17 26.82 4.01
C ASN A 52 -11.21 25.80 4.64
N TRP A 53 -10.40 25.13 3.83
CA TRP A 53 -9.51 24.03 4.26
C TRP A 53 -8.03 24.45 4.35
N THR A 54 -7.75 25.75 4.30
CA THR A 54 -6.38 26.27 4.46
C THR A 54 -5.77 25.75 5.77
N GLY A 55 -4.53 25.25 5.69
CA GLY A 55 -3.81 24.64 6.80
C GLY A 55 -4.01 23.13 6.97
N ALA A 56 -5.09 22.56 6.42
CA ALA A 56 -5.33 21.11 6.46
C ALA A 56 -4.41 20.34 5.50
N GLU A 57 -4.47 19.01 5.56
CA GLU A 57 -3.88 18.13 4.55
C GLU A 57 -4.94 17.76 3.50
N ILE A 58 -4.58 17.82 2.22
CA ILE A 58 -5.38 17.28 1.12
C ILE A 58 -4.74 15.98 0.62
N ALA A 59 -5.51 14.90 0.59
CA ALA A 59 -5.17 13.65 -0.06
C ALA A 59 -5.76 13.64 -1.47
N ILE A 60 -4.90 13.60 -2.48
CA ILE A 60 -5.26 13.72 -3.89
C ILE A 60 -5.01 12.39 -4.56
N ARG A 61 -6.06 11.80 -5.14
CA ARG A 61 -5.90 10.65 -6.03
C ARG A 61 -5.36 11.15 -7.36
N ILE A 62 -4.03 11.21 -7.46
CA ILE A 62 -3.30 11.78 -8.59
C ILE A 62 -3.42 10.91 -9.85
N ASN A 63 -3.54 9.59 -9.66
CA ASN A 63 -3.79 8.62 -10.72
C ASN A 63 -4.42 7.34 -10.11
N ARG A 64 -4.51 6.22 -10.85
CA ARG A 64 -5.17 5.01 -10.36
C ARG A 64 -4.41 4.30 -9.23
N TRP A 65 -3.08 4.39 -9.25
CA TRP A 65 -2.17 3.63 -8.39
C TRP A 65 -1.56 4.47 -7.26
N ASP A 66 -1.83 5.78 -7.21
CA ASP A 66 -1.25 6.65 -6.20
C ASP A 66 -2.24 7.69 -5.68
N ILE A 67 -2.09 7.95 -4.38
CA ILE A 67 -2.74 9.00 -3.63
C ILE A 67 -1.58 9.76 -2.99
N VAL A 68 -1.55 11.08 -3.19
CA VAL A 68 -0.50 11.95 -2.66
C VAL A 68 -1.09 12.88 -1.63
N ARG A 69 -0.32 13.21 -0.60
CA ARG A 69 -0.73 14.10 0.48
C ARG A 69 0.05 15.40 0.42
N GLN A 70 -0.67 16.51 0.44
CA GLN A 70 -0.08 17.86 0.40
C GLN A 70 -0.74 18.77 1.42
N LYS A 71 -0.02 19.82 1.84
CA LYS A 71 -0.58 20.84 2.72
C LYS A 71 -1.38 21.85 1.90
N VAL A 72 -2.61 22.14 2.32
CA VAL A 72 -3.43 23.19 1.70
C VAL A 72 -2.89 24.56 2.08
N THR A 73 -2.52 25.36 1.08
CA THR A 73 -1.95 26.71 1.25
C THR A 73 -3.01 27.80 1.11
N ALA A 74 -4.07 27.55 0.32
CA ALA A 74 -5.24 28.43 0.23
C ALA A 74 -6.45 27.65 -0.30
N HIS A 75 -7.66 28.02 0.12
CA HIS A 75 -8.91 27.52 -0.44
C HIS A 75 -9.86 28.70 -0.67
N SER A 76 -10.25 28.95 -1.92
CA SER A 76 -11.16 30.04 -2.30
C SER A 76 -12.06 29.64 -3.46
N GLY A 77 -13.37 29.88 -3.31
CA GLY A 77 -14.37 29.48 -4.30
C GLY A 77 -14.31 27.98 -4.58
N THR A 78 -13.98 27.62 -5.81
CA THR A 78 -13.87 26.23 -6.29
C THR A 78 -12.44 25.71 -6.38
N THR A 79 -11.46 26.47 -5.91
CA THR A 79 -10.02 26.18 -6.09
C THR A 79 -9.32 25.98 -4.76
N VAL A 80 -8.62 24.85 -4.66
CA VAL A 80 -7.73 24.53 -3.55
C VAL A 80 -6.30 24.56 -4.05
N ASN A 81 -5.48 25.41 -3.43
CA ASN A 81 -4.04 25.48 -3.64
C ASN A 81 -3.34 24.67 -2.54
N PHE A 82 -2.25 24.00 -2.91
CA PHE A 82 -1.47 23.16 -2.01
C PHE A 82 0.02 23.19 -2.36
N THR A 83 0.85 22.66 -1.46
CA THR A 83 2.28 22.49 -1.70
C THR A 83 2.55 21.64 -2.95
N THR A 84 3.45 22.10 -3.82
CA THR A 84 3.67 21.54 -5.16
C THR A 84 3.91 20.03 -5.15
N ASN A 85 3.14 19.30 -5.95
CA ASN A 85 3.36 17.90 -6.30
C ASN A 85 4.38 17.76 -7.44
N PRO A 86 5.18 16.68 -7.46
CA PRO A 86 6.07 16.38 -8.58
C PRO A 86 5.32 16.12 -9.91
N GLU A 87 4.10 15.59 -9.84
CA GLU A 87 3.25 15.29 -10.98
C GLU A 87 1.96 16.12 -10.92
N VAL A 88 1.37 16.42 -12.09
CA VAL A 88 0.08 17.10 -12.17
C VAL A 88 -1.04 16.07 -11.90
N PRO A 89 -1.98 16.33 -10.96
CA PRO A 89 -3.15 15.49 -10.74
C PRO A 89 -3.97 15.26 -12.01
N ARG A 90 -4.36 14.02 -12.27
CA ARG A 90 -5.22 13.71 -13.43
C ARG A 90 -6.62 14.31 -13.22
N VAL A 91 -7.08 15.09 -14.19
CA VAL A 91 -8.44 15.67 -14.15
C VAL A 91 -9.52 14.58 -14.08
N ASN A 92 -10.64 14.91 -13.43
CA ASN A 92 -11.78 14.03 -13.16
C ASN A 92 -11.50 12.89 -12.16
N TYR A 93 -10.44 13.02 -11.36
CA TYR A 93 -10.18 12.18 -10.19
C TYR A 93 -10.66 12.89 -8.92
N GLY A 94 -10.50 12.19 -7.80
CA GLY A 94 -10.97 12.61 -6.49
C GLY A 94 -9.89 13.14 -5.55
N CYS A 95 -10.28 14.00 -4.62
CA CYS A 95 -9.51 14.36 -3.43
C CYS A 95 -10.38 14.34 -2.16
N PHE A 96 -9.75 14.40 -1.00
CA PHE A 96 -10.41 14.64 0.29
C PHE A 96 -9.44 15.35 1.24
N PHE A 97 -9.98 15.98 2.28
CA PHE A 97 -9.23 16.66 3.33
C PHE A 97 -9.09 15.75 4.54
N GLN A 98 -8.00 15.85 5.28
CA GLN A 98 -7.76 15.06 6.47
C GLN A 98 -6.80 15.78 7.45
N ARG A 99 -6.56 15.15 8.61
CA ARG A 99 -5.58 15.62 9.62
C ARG A 99 -5.83 17.05 10.08
N ASP A 100 -7.08 17.37 10.35
CA ASP A 100 -7.47 18.70 10.80
C ASP A 100 -8.63 18.60 11.80
N PRO A 101 -8.70 19.45 12.85
CA PRO A 101 -9.79 19.40 13.81
C PRO A 101 -11.18 19.52 13.17
N ARG A 102 -11.29 20.22 12.03
CA ARG A 102 -12.53 20.40 11.28
C ARG A 102 -13.05 19.10 10.62
N THR A 103 -12.26 18.03 10.63
CA THR A 103 -12.62 16.72 10.05
C THR A 103 -13.14 15.72 11.07
N LEU A 104 -13.21 16.07 12.36
CA LEU A 104 -13.62 15.13 13.41
C LEU A 104 -15.14 15.09 13.55
N ASP A 105 -15.81 14.17 12.85
CA ASP A 105 -17.27 14.07 12.86
C ASP A 105 -17.83 12.63 12.86
N LYS A 106 -16.97 11.59 12.75
CA LYS A 106 -17.34 10.17 12.91
C LYS A 106 -16.66 9.50 14.10
N ASP A 107 -17.36 8.56 14.74
CA ASP A 107 -16.84 7.82 15.89
C ASP A 107 -15.49 7.15 15.57
N GLY A 108 -14.51 7.36 16.45
CA GLY A 108 -13.16 6.85 16.30
C GLY A 108 -12.22 7.71 15.45
N GLU A 109 -12.73 8.71 14.71
CA GLU A 109 -11.86 9.62 13.97
C GLU A 109 -10.96 10.41 14.91
N TRP A 110 -9.72 10.64 14.48
CA TRP A 110 -8.72 11.31 15.31
C TRP A 110 -7.86 12.29 14.53
N TRP A 111 -7.29 13.24 15.26
CA TRP A 111 -6.30 14.20 14.80
C TRP A 111 -5.29 14.47 15.91
N TYR A 112 -4.02 14.62 15.55
CA TYR A 112 -2.98 15.00 16.50
C TYR A 112 -2.69 16.50 16.38
N ASP A 113 -3.06 17.23 17.42
CA ASP A 113 -2.74 18.64 17.61
C ASP A 113 -1.27 18.76 18.00
N ALA A 114 -0.39 18.87 17.00
CA ALA A 114 1.05 18.95 17.23
C ALA A 114 1.46 20.23 17.99
N THR A 115 0.68 21.31 17.87
CA THR A 115 0.93 22.59 18.57
C THR A 115 0.73 22.43 20.06
N ASN A 116 -0.37 21.80 20.48
CA ASN A 116 -0.68 21.58 21.89
C ASN A 116 -0.25 20.20 22.43
N GLN A 117 0.33 19.37 21.57
CA GLN A 117 0.71 17.98 21.83
C GLN A 117 -0.44 17.13 22.38
N LYS A 118 -1.63 17.26 21.77
CA LYS A 118 -2.84 16.54 22.19
C LYS A 118 -3.38 15.64 21.08
N LEU A 119 -3.64 14.38 21.41
CA LEU A 119 -4.52 13.54 20.61
C LEU A 119 -5.97 14.01 20.83
N ARG A 120 -6.65 14.36 19.75
CA ARG A 120 -8.10 14.61 19.72
C ARG A 120 -8.75 13.42 19.01
N MET A 121 -9.76 12.83 19.62
CA MET A 121 -10.55 11.75 19.02
C MET A 121 -12.03 12.03 19.23
N TYR A 122 -12.85 11.78 18.21
CA TYR A 122 -14.28 11.94 18.25
C TYR A 122 -14.95 10.65 18.71
N PHE A 123 -15.83 10.73 19.70
CA PHE A 123 -16.49 9.57 20.31
C PHE A 123 -17.99 9.52 20.02
N SER A 124 -18.54 10.40 19.17
CA SER A 124 -19.96 10.40 18.81
C SER A 124 -20.94 10.33 20.00
N GLY A 125 -20.58 10.98 21.12
CA GLY A 125 -21.36 10.95 22.37
C GLY A 125 -21.06 9.77 23.31
N ASN A 126 -20.25 8.79 22.89
CA ASN A 126 -19.75 7.72 23.75
C ASN A 126 -18.79 8.28 24.82
N ASN A 127 -18.79 7.64 25.99
CA ASN A 127 -17.80 7.92 27.02
C ASN A 127 -16.45 7.28 26.64
N PRO A 128 -15.34 8.03 26.54
CA PRO A 128 -14.02 7.47 26.25
C PRO A 128 -13.57 6.39 27.25
N ALA A 129 -14.05 6.45 28.50
CA ALA A 129 -13.73 5.46 29.52
C ALA A 129 -14.43 4.10 29.32
N ALA A 130 -15.36 3.99 28.36
CA ALA A 130 -16.03 2.73 28.02
C ALA A 130 -15.14 1.79 27.17
N PHE A 131 -14.04 2.30 26.61
CA PHE A 131 -13.11 1.52 25.79
C PHE A 131 -11.98 0.97 26.66
N SER A 132 -11.57 -0.27 26.40
CA SER A 132 -10.52 -0.95 27.18
C SER A 132 -9.13 -0.34 26.95
N SER A 133 -8.89 0.19 25.75
CA SER A 133 -7.61 0.82 25.41
C SER A 133 -7.73 1.91 24.35
N LEU A 134 -6.97 2.99 24.56
CA LEU A 134 -6.67 4.02 23.58
C LEU A 134 -5.15 4.14 23.48
N GLN A 135 -4.60 3.86 22.30
CA GLN A 135 -3.15 3.77 22.09
C GLN A 135 -2.74 4.68 20.95
N ILE A 136 -1.59 5.33 21.10
CA ILE A 136 -0.95 6.15 20.07
C ILE A 136 0.53 5.79 20.00
N ALA A 137 1.04 5.65 18.78
CA ALA A 137 2.46 5.34 18.61
C ALA A 137 3.34 6.53 19.03
N THR A 138 4.36 6.24 19.84
CA THR A 138 5.35 7.22 20.31
C THR A 138 6.74 6.99 19.71
N VAL A 139 6.96 5.83 19.09
CA VAL A 139 8.23 5.43 18.49
C VAL A 139 8.00 5.02 17.05
N ASP A 140 8.77 5.56 16.11
CA ASP A 140 8.62 5.25 14.68
C ASP A 140 9.07 3.83 14.35
N THR A 141 10.19 3.40 14.94
CA THR A 141 10.82 2.12 14.64
C THR A 141 11.16 1.33 15.89
N LEU A 142 10.69 0.10 15.99
CA LEU A 142 10.87 -0.74 17.19
C LEU A 142 12.20 -1.49 17.16
N PHE A 143 12.61 -1.98 15.98
CA PHE A 143 13.92 -2.56 15.76
C PHE A 143 14.60 -1.93 14.53
N LEU A 144 15.79 -1.37 14.73
CA LEU A 144 16.61 -0.79 13.68
C LEU A 144 17.97 -1.50 13.63
N ASN A 145 18.32 -2.08 12.48
CA ASN A 145 19.68 -2.49 12.16
C ASN A 145 20.22 -1.65 10.99
N GLN A 146 21.49 -1.25 11.05
CA GLN A 146 22.13 -0.45 9.99
C GLN A 146 23.35 -1.14 9.36
N TYR A 147 23.98 -2.11 10.04
CA TYR A 147 25.23 -2.70 9.55
C TYR A 147 25.38 -4.16 10.00
N GLY A 148 26.33 -4.88 9.39
CA GLY A 148 26.75 -6.21 9.82
C GLY A 148 25.83 -7.36 9.41
N ASN A 149 26.04 -8.50 10.08
CA ASN A 149 25.23 -9.71 9.98
C ASN A 149 24.26 -9.74 11.16
N ILE A 150 22.97 -9.97 10.91
CA ILE A 150 21.96 -9.93 11.97
C ILE A 150 20.96 -11.07 11.80
N SER A 151 20.53 -11.62 12.93
CA SER A 151 19.40 -12.54 13.00
C SER A 151 18.39 -12.02 14.02
N VAL A 152 17.16 -11.78 13.57
CA VAL A 152 16.03 -11.41 14.42
C VAL A 152 15.06 -12.57 14.37
N THR A 153 14.89 -13.28 15.49
CA THR A 153 14.14 -14.54 15.50
C THR A 153 13.21 -14.68 16.71
N ASN A 154 12.01 -15.20 16.52
CA ASN A 154 11.04 -15.51 17.59
C ASN A 154 10.65 -14.28 18.43
N ILE A 155 10.30 -13.17 17.76
CA ILE A 155 9.92 -11.90 18.41
C ILE A 155 8.61 -11.39 17.82
N ALA A 156 7.71 -10.94 18.70
CA ALA A 156 6.52 -10.19 18.32
C ALA A 156 6.73 -8.68 18.53
N PHE A 157 6.38 -7.89 17.52
CA PHE A 157 6.38 -6.42 17.55
C PHE A 157 4.94 -5.91 17.42
N ASN A 158 4.58 -4.88 18.20
CA ASN A 158 3.26 -4.25 18.10
C ASN A 158 3.36 -2.72 18.18
N GLY A 159 2.65 -2.01 17.30
CA GLY A 159 2.36 -0.59 17.49
C GLY A 159 3.47 0.39 17.10
N SER A 160 4.18 0.17 15.98
CA SER A 160 5.20 1.11 15.50
C SER A 160 4.58 2.32 14.80
N GLY A 161 5.07 3.53 15.04
CA GLY A 161 4.60 4.75 14.36
C GLY A 161 4.92 4.78 12.86
N LYS A 162 5.97 4.06 12.45
CA LYS A 162 6.33 3.78 11.06
C LYS A 162 6.63 2.29 10.90
N LYS A 163 7.91 1.90 10.92
CA LYS A 163 8.36 0.54 10.60
C LYS A 163 8.53 -0.28 11.86
N ALA A 164 7.99 -1.48 11.95
CA ALA A 164 8.24 -2.29 13.15
C ALA A 164 9.70 -2.79 13.15
N VAL A 165 10.10 -3.43 12.05
CA VAL A 165 11.45 -3.95 11.84
C VAL A 165 12.06 -3.26 10.63
N TRP A 166 13.17 -2.56 10.82
CA TRP A 166 13.90 -1.88 9.75
C TRP A 166 15.37 -2.29 9.74
N ASN A 167 15.74 -3.06 8.73
CA ASN A 167 17.14 -3.31 8.39
C ASN A 167 17.55 -2.39 7.22
N HIS A 168 18.58 -1.57 7.40
CA HIS A 168 19.10 -0.64 6.39
C HIS A 168 20.58 -0.92 6.13
N GLY A 169 20.90 -1.76 5.14
CA GLY A 169 22.26 -2.19 4.83
C GLY A 169 22.64 -3.53 5.46
N GLY A 170 23.92 -3.86 5.42
CA GLY A 170 24.45 -5.14 5.92
C GLY A 170 24.34 -6.30 4.93
N THR A 171 24.89 -7.44 5.35
CA THR A 171 24.88 -8.69 4.59
C THR A 171 24.53 -9.84 5.53
N ASN A 172 23.95 -10.92 5.02
CA ASN A 172 23.50 -12.08 5.79
C ASN A 172 22.50 -11.67 6.89
N VAL A 173 21.36 -11.14 6.44
CA VAL A 173 20.27 -10.70 7.29
C VAL A 173 19.22 -11.80 7.33
N LEU A 174 18.93 -12.30 8.52
CA LEU A 174 17.85 -13.25 8.77
C LEU A 174 16.78 -12.59 9.64
N ILE A 175 15.54 -12.59 9.17
CA ILE A 175 14.37 -12.23 9.96
C ILE A 175 13.45 -13.45 9.89
N LYS A 176 13.31 -14.17 11.00
CA LYS A 176 12.64 -15.48 10.99
C LYS A 176 11.67 -15.64 12.14
N ASP A 177 10.48 -16.17 11.88
CA ASP A 177 9.48 -16.42 12.93
C ASP A 177 9.20 -15.13 13.74
N VAL A 178 9.02 -14.02 13.01
CA VAL A 178 8.74 -12.69 13.60
C VAL A 178 7.30 -12.29 13.27
N ASP A 179 6.58 -11.88 14.29
CA ASP A 179 5.21 -11.38 14.17
C ASP A 179 5.20 -9.86 14.27
N VAL A 180 4.56 -9.17 13.33
CA VAL A 180 4.32 -7.73 13.40
C VAL A 180 2.83 -7.46 13.38
N ASN A 181 2.33 -6.85 14.45
CA ASN A 181 0.96 -6.37 14.56
C ASN A 181 0.96 -4.84 14.53
N ASN A 182 0.11 -4.24 13.72
CA ASN A 182 -0.16 -2.79 13.70
C ASN A 182 1.10 -1.91 13.48
N SER A 183 1.38 -1.58 12.22
CA SER A 183 2.44 -0.62 11.86
C SER A 183 1.88 0.61 11.17
N GLY A 184 2.36 1.80 11.56
CA GLY A 184 1.98 3.09 10.99
C GLY A 184 2.58 3.35 9.60
N ALA A 185 3.49 2.51 9.12
CA ALA A 185 4.03 2.46 7.77
C ALA A 185 4.30 0.99 7.39
N GLU A 186 5.36 0.69 6.63
CA GLU A 186 5.72 -0.70 6.29
C GLU A 186 6.03 -1.54 7.54
N ALA A 187 5.62 -2.80 7.61
CA ALA A 187 5.85 -3.61 8.81
C ALA A 187 7.31 -4.11 8.92
N ILE A 188 7.75 -4.97 7.99
CA ILE A 188 9.12 -5.51 7.95
C ILE A 188 9.83 -4.98 6.72
N THR A 189 10.93 -4.25 6.90
CA THR A 189 11.70 -3.63 5.80
C THR A 189 13.15 -4.06 5.82
N GLY A 190 13.62 -4.66 4.72
CA GLY A 190 15.04 -4.85 4.40
C GLY A 190 15.44 -3.93 3.25
N TRP A 191 16.30 -2.95 3.50
CA TRP A 191 16.67 -1.91 2.54
C TRP A 191 18.17 -1.93 2.30
N PHE A 192 18.61 -1.92 1.04
CA PHE A 192 20.03 -1.94 0.64
C PHE A 192 20.91 -3.06 1.25
N ALA A 193 20.31 -4.16 1.69
CA ALA A 193 21.03 -5.33 2.20
C ALA A 193 21.24 -6.41 1.13
N THR A 194 22.19 -7.31 1.36
CA THR A 194 22.44 -8.53 0.55
C THR A 194 22.33 -9.79 1.39
N ASN A 195 22.05 -10.94 0.76
CA ASN A 195 21.81 -12.20 1.46
C ASN A 195 20.73 -12.04 2.54
N VAL A 196 19.55 -11.58 2.12
CA VAL A 196 18.42 -11.32 3.03
C VAL A 196 17.47 -12.50 2.94
N THR A 197 17.15 -13.11 4.09
CA THR A 197 16.10 -14.12 4.21
C THR A 197 15.06 -13.64 5.21
N ILE A 198 13.81 -13.55 4.75
CA ILE A 198 12.63 -13.39 5.59
C ILE A 198 11.83 -14.69 5.51
N ASP A 199 11.67 -15.38 6.63
CA ASP A 199 11.16 -16.76 6.68
C ASP A 199 10.17 -16.95 7.84
N GLY A 200 8.97 -17.48 7.58
CA GLY A 200 8.04 -17.80 8.66
C GLY A 200 7.46 -16.60 9.41
N CYS A 201 7.59 -15.38 8.88
CA CYS A 201 7.09 -14.17 9.55
C CYS A 201 5.59 -13.95 9.30
N SER A 202 4.90 -13.34 10.26
CA SER A 202 3.53 -12.89 10.10
C SER A 202 3.40 -11.36 10.21
N VAL A 203 2.51 -10.79 9.40
CA VAL A 203 2.15 -9.36 9.47
C VAL A 203 0.64 -9.24 9.47
N GLU A 204 0.11 -8.58 10.49
CA GLU A 204 -1.30 -8.21 10.61
C GLU A 204 -1.41 -6.69 10.80
N ASN A 205 -2.17 -6.03 9.92
CA ASN A 205 -2.39 -4.59 9.90
C ASN A 205 -1.11 -3.76 9.71
N SER A 206 -0.84 -3.36 8.47
CA SER A 206 0.20 -2.40 8.15
C SER A 206 -0.42 -1.24 7.38
N LEU A 207 -0.12 0.01 7.73
CA LEU A 207 -0.50 1.16 6.91
C LEU A 207 0.43 1.35 5.70
N GLY A 208 1.52 0.58 5.60
CA GLY A 208 2.36 0.50 4.42
C GLY A 208 2.32 -0.88 3.77
N SER A 209 3.46 -1.30 3.23
CA SER A 209 3.65 -2.67 2.75
C SER A 209 3.90 -3.63 3.92
N GLY A 210 3.44 -4.87 3.81
CA GLY A 210 3.66 -5.85 4.88
C GLY A 210 5.13 -6.22 5.00
N ILE A 211 5.69 -6.79 3.93
CA ILE A 211 7.11 -7.12 3.84
C ILE A 211 7.72 -6.39 2.64
N ARG A 212 8.80 -5.65 2.86
CA ARG A 212 9.49 -4.88 1.81
C ARG A 212 10.98 -5.17 1.84
N VAL A 213 11.48 -5.94 0.88
CA VAL A 213 12.91 -6.18 0.66
C VAL A 213 13.32 -5.50 -0.64
N TRP A 214 14.23 -4.53 -0.57
CA TRP A 214 14.61 -3.71 -1.72
C TRP A 214 16.11 -3.47 -1.76
N ASN A 215 16.73 -3.83 -2.89
CA ASN A 215 18.08 -3.43 -3.26
C ASN A 215 18.14 -3.10 -4.78
N THR A 216 18.46 -1.85 -5.15
CA THR A 216 18.50 -1.41 -6.57
C THR A 216 19.80 -1.71 -7.29
N SER A 217 20.86 -2.12 -6.57
CA SER A 217 22.16 -2.34 -7.19
C SER A 217 22.14 -3.56 -8.11
N VAL A 218 22.90 -3.49 -9.20
CA VAL A 218 23.11 -4.62 -10.12
C VAL A 218 23.86 -5.77 -9.43
N GLY A 219 23.77 -6.97 -10.01
CA GLY A 219 24.44 -8.18 -9.54
C GLY A 219 23.68 -8.97 -8.47
N PRO A 220 24.25 -10.07 -7.96
CA PRO A 220 23.59 -10.97 -7.02
C PRO A 220 23.31 -10.27 -5.70
N LYS A 221 22.02 -10.32 -5.30
CA LYS A 221 21.56 -9.80 -4.00
C LYS A 221 21.05 -10.89 -3.08
N ASN A 222 20.61 -12.03 -3.62
CA ASN A 222 20.13 -13.18 -2.84
C ASN A 222 19.05 -12.75 -1.83
N LEU A 223 17.89 -12.36 -2.35
CA LEU A 223 16.77 -11.88 -1.55
C LEU A 223 15.67 -12.93 -1.55
N ILE A 224 15.35 -13.45 -0.36
CA ILE A 224 14.42 -14.57 -0.20
C ILE A 224 13.33 -14.15 0.79
N VAL A 225 12.07 -14.25 0.35
CA VAL A 225 10.90 -14.09 1.22
C VAL A 225 10.06 -15.35 1.09
N LYS A 226 9.94 -16.14 2.16
CA LYS A 226 9.26 -17.42 2.11
C LYS A 226 8.46 -17.73 3.36
N ASN A 227 7.45 -18.60 3.22
CA ASN A 227 6.64 -19.11 4.34
C ASN A 227 6.01 -18.00 5.20
N CYS A 228 5.82 -16.79 4.67
CA CYS A 228 5.29 -15.67 5.42
C CYS A 228 3.77 -15.53 5.20
N THR A 229 3.08 -14.98 6.20
CA THR A 229 1.68 -14.57 6.08
C THR A 229 1.58 -13.05 6.22
N VAL A 230 0.98 -12.38 5.23
CA VAL A 230 0.73 -10.94 5.27
C VAL A 230 -0.75 -10.68 5.09
N ASN A 231 -1.35 -9.97 6.04
CA ASN A 231 -2.76 -9.62 6.00
C ASN A 231 -2.99 -8.13 6.32
N LYS A 232 -3.92 -7.51 5.57
CA LYS A 232 -4.37 -6.12 5.75
C LYS A 232 -3.25 -5.09 5.63
N THR A 233 -2.80 -4.86 4.39
CA THR A 233 -1.85 -3.79 4.08
C THR A 233 -2.57 -2.59 3.49
N CYS A 234 -2.31 -1.38 3.99
CA CYS A 234 -2.73 -0.10 3.40
C CYS A 234 -4.25 -0.04 3.12
N LEU A 235 -5.08 -0.47 4.07
CA LEU A 235 -6.53 -0.52 3.89
C LEU A 235 -7.25 0.82 4.17
N ILE A 236 -6.52 1.84 4.63
CA ILE A 236 -7.08 3.13 5.03
C ILE A 236 -6.52 4.23 4.12
N ALA A 237 -7.32 4.65 3.15
CA ALA A 237 -6.94 5.70 2.20
C ALA A 237 -6.66 7.04 2.91
N GLY A 238 -5.56 7.70 2.55
CA GLY A 238 -5.02 8.89 3.20
C GLY A 238 -4.09 8.60 4.39
N MET A 239 -4.08 7.37 4.92
CA MET A 239 -3.17 6.97 5.99
C MET A 239 -2.04 6.06 5.50
N GLU A 240 -2.04 5.69 4.22
CA GLU A 240 -0.95 4.92 3.64
C GLU A 240 0.41 5.66 3.73
N THR A 241 1.51 4.91 3.62
CA THR A 241 2.77 5.48 3.15
C THR A 241 2.64 5.95 1.69
N THR A 242 2.00 7.10 1.52
CA THR A 242 1.92 7.89 0.29
C THR A 242 3.19 8.74 0.13
N ASN A 243 3.38 9.27 -1.08
CA ASN A 243 4.56 10.08 -1.48
C ASN A 243 5.88 9.29 -1.60
N VAL A 244 5.83 7.96 -1.51
CA VAL A 244 6.95 7.05 -1.77
C VAL A 244 6.46 5.90 -2.64
N MET A 245 7.09 5.73 -3.80
CA MET A 245 6.77 4.74 -4.82
C MET A 245 6.31 3.38 -4.25
N ASN A 246 5.09 2.97 -4.61
CA ASN A 246 4.50 1.64 -4.37
C ASN A 246 4.24 1.28 -2.89
N GLY A 247 3.61 2.18 -2.14
CA GLY A 247 3.03 1.86 -0.84
C GLY A 247 1.85 0.87 -0.94
N GLY A 248 1.71 0.02 0.08
CA GLY A 248 0.54 -0.84 0.28
C GLY A 248 0.58 -2.23 -0.33
N VAL A 249 1.74 -2.65 -0.83
CA VAL A 249 1.96 -4.00 -1.37
C VAL A 249 1.99 -5.03 -0.23
N GLY A 250 1.42 -6.23 -0.43
CA GLY A 250 1.58 -7.32 0.53
C GLY A 250 3.06 -7.67 0.77
N ILE A 251 3.72 -8.17 -0.29
CA ILE A 251 5.16 -8.45 -0.29
C ILE A 251 5.83 -7.76 -1.48
N LEU A 252 6.80 -6.89 -1.23
CA LEU A 252 7.69 -6.34 -2.23
C LEU A 252 9.07 -6.97 -2.08
N CYS A 253 9.60 -7.60 -3.13
CA CYS A 253 10.95 -8.13 -3.16
C CYS A 253 11.67 -7.77 -4.46
N LYS A 254 12.53 -6.75 -4.42
CA LYS A 254 13.26 -6.23 -5.58
C LYS A 254 14.76 -6.29 -5.37
N GLY A 255 15.47 -6.93 -6.28
CA GLY A 255 16.92 -7.10 -6.23
C GLY A 255 17.54 -7.10 -7.63
N GLY A 256 18.88 -7.10 -7.69
CA GLY A 256 19.63 -7.31 -8.93
C GLY A 256 19.42 -8.72 -9.49
N SER A 257 19.85 -9.77 -8.77
CA SER A 257 19.59 -11.17 -9.12
C SER A 257 19.39 -12.10 -7.91
N ASN A 258 18.88 -13.30 -8.18
CA ASN A 258 18.47 -14.36 -7.24
C ASN A 258 17.41 -13.88 -6.24
N VAL A 259 16.31 -13.36 -6.78
CA VAL A 259 15.11 -12.99 -6.02
C VAL A 259 14.16 -14.16 -5.96
N ARG A 260 13.78 -14.59 -4.75
CA ARG A 260 12.85 -15.71 -4.55
C ARG A 260 11.73 -15.31 -3.61
N VAL A 261 10.48 -15.44 -4.07
CA VAL A 261 9.28 -15.18 -3.27
C VAL A 261 8.35 -16.38 -3.37
N PHE A 262 8.26 -17.20 -2.32
CA PHE A 262 7.52 -18.46 -2.42
C PHE A 262 6.89 -18.96 -1.13
N ASN A 263 5.84 -19.78 -1.26
CA ASN A 263 5.09 -20.33 -0.12
C ASN A 263 4.52 -19.26 0.83
N ASN A 264 4.23 -18.05 0.32
CA ASN A 264 3.65 -16.98 1.12
C ASN A 264 2.13 -16.92 0.94
N THR A 265 1.43 -16.46 1.98
CA THR A 265 0.00 -16.13 1.91
C THR A 265 -0.18 -14.63 2.08
N ILE A 266 -0.77 -13.97 1.08
CA ILE A 266 -1.09 -12.55 1.11
C ILE A 266 -2.60 -12.41 1.02
N LYS A 267 -3.20 -11.74 2.01
CA LYS A 267 -4.64 -11.46 2.08
C LYS A 267 -4.89 -9.97 2.29
N ASN A 268 -5.90 -9.42 1.62
CA ASN A 268 -6.39 -8.07 1.86
C ASN A 268 -5.30 -6.99 1.68
N SER A 269 -4.80 -6.83 0.46
CA SER A 269 -3.79 -5.83 0.12
C SER A 269 -4.40 -4.58 -0.52
N GLY A 270 -3.97 -3.42 -0.03
CA GLY A 270 -4.33 -2.09 -0.52
C GLY A 270 -3.95 -1.86 -1.98
N TYR A 271 -2.89 -2.53 -2.46
CA TYR A 271 -2.41 -2.42 -3.84
C TYR A 271 -2.06 -3.79 -4.43
N ASN A 272 -0.80 -4.03 -4.81
CA ASN A 272 -0.35 -5.31 -5.35
C ASN A 272 -0.24 -6.36 -4.25
N GLY A 273 -0.56 -7.61 -4.55
CA GLY A 273 -0.29 -8.70 -3.60
C GLY A 273 1.20 -8.93 -3.42
N ILE A 274 1.89 -9.27 -4.51
CA ILE A 274 3.33 -9.44 -4.58
C ILE A 274 3.88 -8.52 -5.67
N GLU A 275 4.92 -7.76 -5.36
CA GLU A 275 5.68 -6.98 -6.34
C GLU A 275 7.15 -7.44 -6.34
N TRP A 276 7.68 -7.76 -7.52
CA TRP A 276 9.03 -8.32 -7.61
C TRP A 276 9.81 -7.85 -8.82
N GLN A 277 11.13 -7.83 -8.70
CA GLN A 277 12.08 -7.51 -9.78
C GLN A 277 13.42 -8.20 -9.53
N GLY A 278 14.11 -8.59 -10.61
CA GLY A 278 15.46 -9.15 -10.57
C GLY A 278 15.69 -10.24 -11.62
N ASP A 279 16.95 -10.51 -11.93
CA ASP A 279 17.39 -11.65 -12.75
C ASP A 279 17.28 -12.97 -11.98
N THR A 280 17.18 -14.09 -12.69
CA THR A 280 17.12 -15.44 -12.09
C THR A 280 16.00 -15.54 -11.03
N ALA A 281 14.94 -14.75 -11.21
CA ALA A 281 13.91 -14.54 -10.21
C ALA A 281 12.84 -15.63 -10.29
N ARG A 282 12.39 -16.10 -9.11
CA ARG A 282 11.39 -17.15 -8.98
C ARG A 282 10.30 -16.73 -8.01
N VAL A 283 9.07 -16.64 -8.51
CA VAL A 283 7.87 -16.35 -7.70
C VAL A 283 6.90 -17.50 -7.83
N TYR A 284 6.73 -18.32 -6.79
CA TYR A 284 5.99 -19.57 -6.91
C TYR A 284 5.31 -20.03 -5.64
N ASN A 285 4.25 -20.84 -5.77
CA ASN A 285 3.53 -21.44 -4.65
C ASN A 285 3.00 -20.41 -3.63
N ASN A 286 2.71 -19.18 -4.06
CA ASN A 286 2.09 -18.19 -3.20
C ASN A 286 0.56 -18.21 -3.38
N LEU A 287 -0.16 -17.91 -2.31
CA LEU A 287 -1.57 -17.54 -2.34
C LEU A 287 -1.69 -16.02 -2.22
N VAL A 288 -2.37 -15.40 -3.18
CA VAL A 288 -2.72 -13.97 -3.15
C VAL A 288 -4.23 -13.84 -3.29
N GLU A 289 -4.87 -13.25 -2.29
CA GLU A 289 -6.31 -13.08 -2.22
C GLU A 289 -6.66 -11.65 -1.81
N ASN A 290 -7.72 -11.07 -2.41
CA ASN A 290 -8.26 -9.76 -2.04
C ASN A 290 -7.22 -8.64 -2.16
N PHE A 291 -6.91 -8.23 -3.38
CA PHE A 291 -5.91 -7.19 -3.65
C PHE A 291 -6.52 -5.99 -4.40
N CYS A 292 -5.79 -4.88 -4.48
CA CYS A 292 -6.22 -3.61 -5.05
C CYS A 292 -7.45 -2.99 -4.35
N SER A 293 -7.49 -3.02 -3.01
CA SER A 293 -8.65 -2.51 -2.26
C SER A 293 -8.69 -0.98 -2.12
N VAL A 294 -7.54 -0.27 -2.13
CA VAL A 294 -7.52 1.22 -2.10
C VAL A 294 -6.84 1.83 -3.32
N ARG A 295 -5.91 1.10 -3.95
CA ARG A 295 -5.23 1.48 -5.20
C ARG A 295 -5.61 0.51 -6.32
N ASP A 296 -5.75 1.05 -7.52
CA ASP A 296 -6.08 0.31 -8.74
C ASP A 296 -4.89 0.35 -9.73
N ASP A 297 -5.03 -0.25 -10.90
CA ASP A 297 -3.93 -0.49 -11.85
C ASP A 297 -2.79 -1.34 -11.26
N GLY A 298 -3.16 -2.23 -10.35
CA GLY A 298 -2.27 -3.24 -9.76
C GLY A 298 -2.57 -4.66 -10.25
N ALA A 299 -1.86 -5.61 -9.68
CA ALA A 299 -2.04 -7.03 -9.92
C ALA A 299 -1.75 -7.83 -8.64
N GLY A 300 -2.30 -9.05 -8.55
CA GLY A 300 -1.98 -9.94 -7.43
C GLY A 300 -0.50 -10.33 -7.42
N ILE A 301 0.12 -10.51 -8.59
CA ILE A 301 1.57 -10.60 -8.76
C ILE A 301 2.00 -9.63 -9.86
N TYR A 302 2.76 -8.61 -9.48
CA TYR A 302 3.17 -7.51 -10.33
C TYR A 302 4.69 -7.48 -10.53
N THR A 303 5.10 -7.18 -11.75
CA THR A 303 6.48 -6.83 -12.08
C THR A 303 6.49 -5.78 -13.17
N VAL A 304 7.56 -5.00 -13.24
CA VAL A 304 7.80 -4.04 -14.31
C VAL A 304 9.28 -4.05 -14.66
N GLU A 305 9.54 -4.12 -15.96
CA GLU A 305 10.90 -4.07 -16.51
C GLU A 305 11.21 -2.68 -17.05
N THR A 306 10.29 -2.09 -17.83
CA THR A 306 10.51 -0.79 -18.46
C THR A 306 9.18 -0.17 -18.91
N GLY A 307 8.86 1.01 -18.40
CA GLY A 307 8.06 1.96 -19.17
C GLY A 307 9.02 2.86 -19.93
N ASN A 308 9.31 2.56 -21.20
CA ASN A 308 9.99 3.42 -22.18
C ASN A 308 11.33 4.10 -21.80
N ASN A 309 12.00 3.73 -20.70
CA ASN A 309 13.23 4.40 -20.26
C ASN A 309 14.41 3.42 -20.30
N SER A 310 15.42 3.71 -21.12
CA SER A 310 16.60 2.87 -21.41
C SER A 310 17.58 2.68 -20.24
N ALA A 311 17.25 3.16 -19.05
CA ALA A 311 18.12 3.17 -17.88
C ALA A 311 17.99 1.93 -16.97
N ILE A 312 17.05 1.02 -17.25
CA ILE A 312 16.90 -0.23 -16.47
C ILE A 312 17.43 -1.40 -17.30
N PRO A 313 18.39 -2.19 -16.79
CA PRO A 313 18.95 -3.34 -17.50
C PRO A 313 17.87 -4.35 -17.88
N GLN A 314 17.96 -4.93 -19.08
CA GLN A 314 17.13 -6.06 -19.48
C GLN A 314 17.39 -7.24 -18.53
N ARG A 315 16.32 -7.86 -18.02
CA ARG A 315 16.39 -8.97 -17.05
C ARG A 315 15.99 -10.34 -17.61
N TYR A 316 16.70 -11.38 -17.22
CA TYR A 316 16.65 -12.74 -17.78
C TYR A 316 16.37 -13.84 -16.73
N ASP A 317 15.98 -15.04 -17.20
CA ASP A 317 15.59 -16.22 -16.41
C ASP A 317 14.61 -15.91 -15.26
N ARG A 318 13.42 -15.44 -15.62
CA ARG A 318 12.40 -15.07 -14.64
C ARG A 318 11.21 -16.02 -14.77
N LYS A 319 10.76 -16.63 -13.67
CA LYS A 319 9.63 -17.56 -13.68
C LYS A 319 8.62 -17.23 -12.58
N VAL A 320 7.35 -17.15 -12.99
CA VAL A 320 6.19 -17.06 -12.11
C VAL A 320 5.35 -18.32 -12.31
N THR A 321 5.34 -19.22 -11.34
CA THR A 321 4.77 -20.58 -11.52
C THR A 321 3.96 -21.01 -10.32
N SER A 322 2.87 -21.74 -10.52
CA SER A 322 2.14 -22.43 -9.44
C SER A 322 1.65 -21.49 -8.30
N ASN A 323 1.31 -20.24 -8.62
CA ASN A 323 0.68 -19.33 -7.66
C ASN A 323 -0.84 -19.35 -7.83
N ILE A 324 -1.56 -19.18 -6.72
CA ILE A 324 -3.02 -18.98 -6.71
C ILE A 324 -3.27 -17.49 -6.50
N VAL A 325 -3.91 -16.83 -7.47
CA VAL A 325 -4.28 -15.41 -7.37
C VAL A 325 -5.78 -15.27 -7.60
N ILE A 326 -6.50 -14.80 -6.60
CA ILE A 326 -7.96 -14.72 -6.60
C ILE A 326 -8.46 -13.39 -6.04
N ASN A 327 -9.69 -13.02 -6.41
CA ASN A 327 -10.44 -11.91 -5.84
C ASN A 327 -9.74 -10.54 -5.93
N GLY A 328 -9.34 -10.11 -7.12
CA GLY A 328 -8.96 -8.71 -7.34
C GLY A 328 -10.16 -7.78 -7.16
N ILE A 329 -10.11 -6.85 -6.21
CA ILE A 329 -11.23 -5.99 -5.80
C ILE A 329 -11.34 -4.78 -6.73
N GLY A 330 -10.23 -4.06 -6.91
CA GLY A 330 -10.17 -2.80 -7.63
C GLY A 330 -10.68 -1.61 -6.80
N ALA A 331 -10.13 -0.43 -7.04
CA ALA A 331 -10.47 0.78 -6.30
C ALA A 331 -11.10 1.84 -7.20
N ARG A 332 -12.42 1.77 -7.39
CA ARG A 332 -13.15 2.63 -8.35
C ARG A 332 -13.37 4.08 -7.89
N PHE A 333 -13.49 4.32 -6.60
CA PHE A 333 -13.89 5.61 -6.03
C PHE A 333 -12.86 6.72 -6.25
N GLY A 334 -13.28 7.94 -6.54
CA GLY A 334 -12.35 9.04 -6.86
C GLY A 334 -11.59 8.83 -8.19
N THR A 335 -12.13 8.01 -9.11
CA THR A 335 -11.61 7.87 -10.48
C THR A 335 -12.74 7.96 -11.50
N PRO A 336 -12.46 8.36 -12.75
CA PRO A 336 -13.43 8.25 -13.83
C PRO A 336 -13.86 6.79 -14.02
N ILE A 337 -15.17 6.58 -14.21
CA ILE A 337 -15.69 5.27 -14.61
C ILE A 337 -15.29 5.04 -16.06
N ASN A 338 -14.31 4.16 -16.29
CA ASN A 338 -14.03 3.71 -17.64
C ASN A 338 -15.14 2.74 -18.07
N THR A 339 -16.04 3.20 -18.94
CA THR A 339 -17.10 2.40 -19.58
C THR A 339 -16.58 1.19 -20.38
N LYS A 340 -15.26 1.05 -20.55
CA LYS A 340 -14.62 -0.09 -21.25
C LYS A 340 -14.23 -1.26 -20.36
N THR A 341 -14.40 -1.19 -19.04
CA THR A 341 -14.09 -2.28 -18.10
C THR A 341 -15.34 -2.74 -17.37
N ASN A 342 -16.32 -3.25 -18.11
CA ASN A 342 -17.38 -4.06 -17.52
C ASN A 342 -16.76 -5.36 -16.97
N HIS A 343 -16.74 -5.51 -15.64
CA HIS A 343 -16.36 -6.75 -14.96
C HIS A 343 -17.11 -7.99 -15.50
N THR A 344 -18.29 -7.78 -16.08
CA THR A 344 -19.11 -8.78 -16.78
C THR A 344 -18.42 -9.43 -17.98
N ALA A 345 -17.52 -8.72 -18.67
CA ALA A 345 -16.78 -9.27 -19.81
C ALA A 345 -15.65 -10.23 -19.37
N ARG A 346 -14.99 -9.95 -18.24
CA ARG A 346 -13.96 -10.84 -17.68
C ARG A 346 -14.53 -12.12 -17.08
N LEU A 347 -15.74 -12.06 -16.50
CA LEU A 347 -16.46 -13.24 -16.02
C LEU A 347 -16.85 -14.21 -17.15
N ARG A 348 -17.17 -13.69 -18.36
CA ARG A 348 -17.42 -14.55 -19.54
C ARG A 348 -16.15 -15.24 -20.05
N GLN A 349 -15.01 -14.54 -20.04
CA GLN A 349 -13.72 -15.10 -20.47
C GLN A 349 -13.19 -16.14 -19.48
N ALA A 350 -13.37 -15.92 -18.17
CA ALA A 350 -13.02 -16.91 -17.14
C ALA A 350 -13.91 -18.17 -17.21
N LYS A 351 -15.21 -18.02 -17.52
CA LYS A 351 -16.11 -19.16 -17.78
C LYS A 351 -15.71 -19.96 -19.02
N GLN A 352 -15.23 -19.33 -20.09
CA GLN A 352 -14.74 -20.03 -21.28
C GLN A 352 -13.43 -20.79 -21.01
N LEU A 353 -12.54 -20.27 -20.17
CA LEU A 353 -11.27 -20.95 -19.81
C LEU A 353 -11.48 -22.20 -18.93
N LEU A 354 -12.56 -22.26 -18.15
CA LEU A 354 -12.94 -23.43 -17.33
C LEU A 354 -13.55 -24.58 -18.15
N THR A 355 -13.81 -24.39 -19.45
CA THR A 355 -14.40 -25.41 -20.33
C THR A 355 -13.41 -26.08 -21.28
N LYS A 356 -12.12 -25.72 -21.22
CA LYS A 356 -11.08 -26.30 -22.10
C LYS A 356 -10.41 -27.54 -21.50
N PRO A 357 -10.00 -28.53 -22.32
CA PRO A 357 -9.28 -29.72 -21.84
C PRO A 357 -7.94 -29.37 -21.18
N LYS A 358 -7.57 -30.11 -20.12
CA LYS A 358 -6.33 -29.89 -19.31
C LYS A 358 -5.03 -29.92 -20.13
N SER A 359 -5.02 -30.52 -21.32
CA SER A 359 -3.82 -30.66 -22.17
C SER A 359 -3.36 -29.37 -22.85
N GLU A 360 -4.14 -28.29 -22.87
CA GLU A 360 -3.76 -27.00 -23.48
C GLU A 360 -3.06 -26.02 -22.52
N PHE A 361 -2.87 -26.37 -21.23
CA PHE A 361 -2.26 -25.48 -20.24
C PHE A 361 -0.72 -25.50 -20.22
N MET A 362 -0.09 -26.41 -20.96
CA MET A 362 1.38 -26.44 -21.09
C MET A 362 1.81 -25.75 -22.39
N GLN A 363 2.68 -24.75 -22.23
CA GLN A 363 3.33 -23.93 -23.27
C GLN A 363 2.56 -22.67 -23.71
N ALA A 364 2.71 -21.60 -22.93
CA ALA A 364 2.67 -20.25 -23.47
C ALA A 364 4.11 -19.71 -23.49
N ASN A 365 4.73 -19.67 -24.67
CA ASN A 365 6.00 -18.98 -24.90
C ASN A 365 5.77 -17.47 -24.81
N PHE A 366 6.55 -16.80 -23.95
CA PHE A 366 6.42 -15.39 -23.63
C PHE A 366 7.18 -14.53 -24.65
N TYR A 367 6.45 -13.77 -25.48
CA TYR A 367 6.99 -12.60 -26.18
C TYR A 367 6.38 -11.32 -25.62
N SER A 368 7.26 -10.37 -25.32
CA SER A 368 7.02 -9.07 -24.72
C SER A 368 6.06 -8.20 -25.54
N VAL A 369 4.86 -7.97 -25.01
CA VAL A 369 4.03 -6.77 -25.23
C VAL A 369 3.25 -6.53 -23.93
N LYS A 370 3.23 -5.30 -23.40
CA LYS A 370 2.50 -4.85 -22.18
C LYS A 370 1.22 -5.68 -21.92
N THR A 371 1.32 -6.75 -21.14
CA THR A 371 0.16 -7.57 -20.75
C THR A 371 0.08 -7.62 -19.23
N ARG A 372 -1.03 -7.09 -18.71
CA ARG A 372 -1.43 -7.18 -17.30
C ARG A 372 -1.90 -8.61 -17.05
N LEU A 373 -1.22 -9.32 -16.16
CA LEU A 373 -1.48 -10.72 -15.87
C LEU A 373 -2.40 -10.83 -14.65
N ASN A 374 -3.66 -11.22 -14.86
CA ASN A 374 -4.50 -11.81 -13.80
C ASN A 374 -4.41 -13.33 -13.97
N ILE A 375 -3.57 -14.00 -13.17
CA ILE A 375 -3.47 -15.47 -13.18
C ILE A 375 -4.55 -16.02 -12.24
N VAL A 376 -5.66 -16.55 -12.76
CA VAL A 376 -6.50 -17.46 -11.96
C VAL A 376 -6.07 -18.88 -12.31
N ALA A 377 -5.29 -19.50 -11.45
CA ALA A 377 -5.05 -20.95 -11.51
C ALA A 377 -5.88 -21.60 -10.40
N ALA A 378 -7.04 -22.14 -10.78
CA ALA A 378 -7.79 -23.07 -9.96
C ALA A 378 -7.43 -24.49 -10.41
N GLY A 379 -6.87 -25.29 -9.51
CA GLY A 379 -6.62 -26.71 -9.71
C GLY A 379 -6.50 -27.37 -8.34
N LEU A 380 -7.52 -28.16 -8.00
CA LEU A 380 -7.62 -29.05 -6.84
C LEU A 380 -6.42 -30.00 -6.72
#